data_AF-A0A8G2A3M8-F1
#
_entry.id   AF-A0A8G2A3M8-F1
#
_cell.length_a   1.000
_cell.length_b   1.000
_cell.length_c   1.000
_cell.angle_alpha   90.00
_cell.angle_beta   90.00
_cell.angle_gamma   90.00
#
_symmetry.space_group_name_H-M   'P 1'
#
loop_
_entity.id
_entity.type
_entity.pdbx_description
1 polymer ?
#
loop_
_entity_poly.entity_id
_entity_poly.type
_entity_poly.pdbx_seq_one_letter_code
_entity_poly.pdbx_strand_id
1 'polypeptide(L)'
;MTPAMYMRLKDLFVAAGLTTDFKVQWRQWRDTGKDADQFIVFRPSGGTNIEYDRGGDWYVMVDVVSSKANPDAADAAVNAIVEYISVQSGADDCVGALQLVGNVPAAIPTEEGRLVTRLLISCTYGE
;
A
#
# COMPACT_ATOMS: atom_id res chain seq x y z
N MET A 1 -1.81 11.83 15.66
CA MET A 1 -2.28 11.82 14.27
C MET A 1 -3.51 10.92 14.18
N THR A 2 -4.66 11.47 13.81
CA THR A 2 -5.94 10.73 13.70
C THR A 2 -6.60 11.11 12.37
N PRO A 3 -7.01 10.15 11.53
CA PRO A 3 -6.74 8.71 11.62
C PRO A 3 -5.23 8.41 11.42
N ALA A 4 -4.81 7.17 11.72
CA ALA A 4 -3.43 6.72 11.57
C ALA A 4 -2.98 6.74 10.09
N MET A 5 -1.67 6.94 9.83
CA MET A 5 -1.18 7.16 8.46
C MET A 5 -1.55 6.07 7.45
N TYR A 6 -1.44 4.79 7.84
CA TYR A 6 -1.81 3.68 6.95
C TYR A 6 -3.30 3.69 6.54
N MET A 7 -4.17 4.30 7.35
CA MET A 7 -5.58 4.50 6.99
C MET A 7 -5.76 5.68 6.05
N ARG A 8 -5.00 6.77 6.24
CA ARG A 8 -5.00 7.92 5.33
C ARG A 8 -4.51 7.51 3.93
N LEU A 9 -3.42 6.75 3.85
CA LEU A 9 -2.90 6.22 2.59
C LEU A 9 -3.90 5.27 1.92
N LYS A 10 -4.56 4.40 2.70
CA LYS A 10 -5.65 3.55 2.20
C LYS A 10 -6.75 4.40 1.56
N ASP A 11 -7.21 5.44 2.25
CA ASP A 11 -8.30 6.29 1.77
C ASP A 11 -7.88 7.08 0.50
N LEU A 12 -6.63 7.56 0.44
CA LEU A 12 -6.06 8.18 -0.75
C LEU A 12 -6.05 7.19 -1.94
N PHE A 13 -5.56 5.97 -1.74
CA PHE A 13 -5.49 4.96 -2.80
C PHE A 13 -6.87 4.53 -3.29
N VAL A 14 -7.85 4.45 -2.39
CA VAL A 14 -9.25 4.20 -2.76
C VAL A 14 -9.80 5.37 -3.59
N ALA A 15 -9.57 6.61 -3.16
CA ALA A 15 -10.05 7.80 -3.87
C ALA A 15 -9.40 7.94 -5.26
N ALA A 16 -8.13 7.57 -5.39
CA ALA A 16 -7.40 7.54 -6.65
C ALA A 16 -7.77 6.35 -7.57
N GLY A 17 -8.62 5.42 -7.11
CA GLY A 17 -9.01 4.24 -7.88
C GLY A 17 -7.96 3.14 -7.98
N LEU A 18 -6.85 3.25 -7.24
CA LEU A 18 -5.73 2.28 -7.26
C LEU A 18 -6.11 0.92 -6.66
N THR A 19 -7.23 0.84 -5.96
CA THR A 19 -7.73 -0.39 -5.34
C THR A 19 -8.93 -0.99 -6.05
N THR A 20 -9.25 -0.53 -7.26
CA THR A 20 -10.39 -1.02 -8.05
C THR A 20 -10.22 -2.52 -8.31
N ASP A 21 -11.30 -3.30 -8.15
CA ASP A 21 -11.32 -4.77 -8.26
C ASP A 21 -10.54 -5.55 -7.18
N PHE A 22 -10.00 -4.86 -6.17
CA PHE A 22 -9.39 -5.50 -4.99
C PHE A 22 -10.26 -5.34 -3.76
N LYS A 23 -10.27 -6.37 -2.90
CA LYS A 23 -10.80 -6.26 -1.55
C LYS A 23 -9.80 -5.53 -0.67
N VAL A 24 -10.15 -4.31 -0.29
CA VAL A 24 -9.33 -3.48 0.60
C VAL A 24 -9.43 -3.96 2.04
N GLN A 25 -8.29 -4.21 2.68
CA GLN A 25 -8.18 -4.58 4.08
C GLN A 25 -7.08 -3.77 4.78
N TRP A 26 -6.99 -3.91 6.10
CA TRP A 26 -5.96 -3.24 6.89
C TRP A 26 -5.49 -4.11 8.06
N ARG A 27 -4.27 -3.83 8.55
CA ARG A 27 -3.54 -4.52 9.63
C ARG A 27 -3.13 -5.96 9.33
N GLN A 28 -4.01 -6.77 8.77
CA GLN A 28 -3.73 -8.15 8.41
C GLN A 28 -4.57 -8.56 7.21
N TRP A 29 -3.99 -9.39 6.37
CA TRP A 29 -4.74 -10.06 5.32
C TRP A 29 -5.62 -11.16 5.92
N ARG A 30 -6.87 -11.23 5.45
CA ARG A 30 -7.85 -12.26 5.76
C ARG A 30 -8.43 -12.76 4.44
N ASP A 31 -8.03 -13.96 4.03
CA ASP A 31 -8.61 -14.60 2.85
C ASP A 31 -10.11 -14.85 3.07
N THR A 32 -10.88 -14.71 2.00
CA THR A 32 -12.32 -15.01 1.95
C THR A 32 -12.60 -16.48 1.61
N GLY A 33 -11.57 -17.23 1.22
CA GLY A 33 -11.66 -18.59 0.70
C GLY A 33 -12.07 -18.67 -0.77
N LYS A 34 -12.19 -17.53 -1.47
CA LYS A 34 -12.55 -17.49 -2.89
C LYS A 34 -11.32 -17.25 -3.76
N ASP A 35 -11.03 -18.19 -4.65
CA ASP A 35 -9.83 -18.15 -5.50
C ASP A 35 -9.76 -16.93 -6.43
N ALA A 36 -10.91 -16.39 -6.83
CA ALA A 36 -11.03 -15.21 -7.68
C ALA A 36 -10.83 -13.89 -6.93
N ASP A 37 -10.96 -13.88 -5.59
CA ASP A 37 -10.78 -12.65 -4.82
C ASP A 37 -9.29 -12.28 -4.79
N GLN A 38 -9.00 -11.00 -4.87
CA GLN A 38 -7.66 -10.40 -4.73
C GLN A 38 -7.73 -9.26 -3.72
N PHE A 39 -6.62 -8.93 -3.08
CA PHE A 39 -6.62 -8.06 -1.91
C PHE A 39 -5.53 -6.99 -1.98
N ILE A 40 -5.81 -5.83 -1.39
CA ILE A 40 -4.78 -4.84 -1.04
C ILE A 40 -4.90 -4.56 0.45
N VAL A 41 -3.80 -4.75 1.17
CA VAL A 41 -3.78 -4.68 2.64
C VAL A 41 -2.80 -3.62 3.12
N PHE A 42 -3.32 -2.63 3.85
CA PHE A 42 -2.53 -1.52 4.39
C PHE A 42 -2.15 -1.78 5.85
N ARG A 43 -0.85 -1.74 6.16
CA ARG A 43 -0.33 -2.03 7.51
C ARG A 43 0.67 -0.95 7.95
N PRO A 44 0.68 -0.57 9.24
CA PRO A 44 1.78 0.24 9.77
C PRO A 44 3.08 -0.55 9.73
N SER A 45 4.19 0.10 9.38
CA SER A 45 5.50 -0.53 9.26
C SER A 45 6.63 0.31 9.88
N GLY A 46 6.31 1.06 10.94
CA GLY A 46 7.26 1.92 11.63
C GLY A 46 7.37 3.30 10.98
N GLY A 47 8.55 3.91 11.12
CA GLY A 47 8.83 5.26 10.67
C GLY A 47 10.03 5.85 11.39
N THR A 48 10.28 7.14 11.19
CA THR A 48 11.24 7.91 11.98
C THR A 48 10.64 8.33 13.33
N ASN A 49 11.43 9.05 14.14
CA ASN A 49 10.98 9.54 15.43
C ASN A 49 9.75 10.43 15.30
N ILE A 50 8.84 10.35 16.28
CA ILE A 50 7.71 11.27 16.40
C ILE A 50 8.10 12.34 17.42
N GLU A 51 8.36 13.55 16.95
CA GLU A 51 8.77 14.69 17.75
C GLU A 51 7.76 15.84 17.61
N TYR A 52 7.63 16.67 18.65
CA TYR A 52 6.74 17.82 18.60
C TYR A 52 7.29 18.87 17.61
N ASP A 53 6.40 19.41 16.76
CA ASP A 53 6.71 20.46 15.79
C ASP A 53 7.82 20.10 14.78
N ARG A 54 7.96 18.80 14.48
CA ARG A 54 8.85 18.28 13.44
C ARG A 54 8.12 17.24 12.60
N GLY A 55 8.36 17.28 11.29
CA GLY A 55 7.93 16.25 10.36
C GLY A 55 8.62 14.91 10.63
N GLY A 56 8.13 13.87 9.97
CA GLY A 56 8.72 12.53 10.02
C GLY A 56 8.33 11.69 8.81
N ASP A 57 8.87 10.48 8.77
CA ASP A 57 8.54 9.47 7.77
C ASP A 57 7.66 8.44 8.43
N TRP A 58 6.47 8.21 7.86
CA TRP A 58 5.61 7.11 8.26
C TRP A 58 5.67 6.02 7.21
N TYR A 59 6.14 4.84 7.63
CA TYR A 59 6.22 3.70 6.74
C TYR A 59 4.91 2.91 6.77
N VAL A 60 4.32 2.73 5.59
CA VAL A 60 3.13 1.91 5.37
C VAL A 60 3.51 0.77 4.46
N MET A 61 3.26 -0.46 4.93
CA MET A 61 3.38 -1.64 4.08
C MET A 61 2.05 -1.89 3.37
N VAL A 62 2.11 -1.95 2.05
CA VAL A 62 0.97 -2.26 1.18
C VAL A 62 1.21 -3.63 0.57
N ASP A 63 0.50 -4.64 1.07
CA ASP A 63 0.54 -5.98 0.50
C ASP A 63 -0.49 -6.06 -0.63
N VAL A 64 -0.04 -6.29 -1.86
CA VAL A 64 -0.91 -6.61 -3.00
C VAL A 64 -0.93 -8.13 -3.14
N VAL A 65 -2.10 -8.72 -2.96
CA VAL A 65 -2.29 -10.17 -2.94
C VAL A 65 -3.12 -10.58 -4.14
N SER A 66 -2.55 -11.45 -4.97
CA SER A 66 -3.19 -11.89 -6.20
C SER A 66 -4.39 -12.81 -5.96
N SER A 67 -5.27 -12.86 -6.97
CA SER A 67 -6.13 -14.02 -7.17
C SER A 67 -5.28 -15.23 -7.58
N LYS A 68 -5.81 -16.44 -7.42
CA LYS A 68 -5.13 -17.65 -7.93
C LYS A 68 -5.23 -17.78 -9.44
N ALA A 69 -6.33 -17.29 -10.01
CA ALA A 69 -6.65 -17.46 -11.42
C ALA A 69 -6.02 -16.39 -12.33
N ASN A 70 -5.70 -15.21 -11.78
CA ASN A 70 -5.16 -14.07 -12.52
C ASN A 70 -4.12 -13.31 -11.67
N PRO A 71 -2.88 -13.80 -11.61
CA PRO A 71 -1.78 -13.10 -10.94
C PRO A 71 -1.38 -11.79 -11.64
N ASP A 72 -1.51 -11.71 -12.96
CA ASP A 72 -1.10 -10.54 -13.76
C ASP A 72 -1.87 -9.27 -13.36
N ALA A 73 -3.12 -9.40 -12.90
CA ALA A 73 -3.90 -8.27 -12.38
C ALA A 73 -3.27 -7.64 -11.12
N ALA A 74 -2.63 -8.45 -10.27
CA ALA A 74 -1.91 -7.96 -9.10
C ALA A 74 -0.63 -7.22 -9.51
N ASP A 75 0.10 -7.73 -10.49
CA ASP A 75 1.30 -7.06 -11.02
C ASP A 75 0.94 -5.72 -11.70
N ALA A 76 -0.18 -5.68 -12.43
CA ALA A 76 -0.70 -4.43 -13.00
C ALA A 76 -1.06 -3.41 -11.91
N ALA A 77 -1.69 -3.84 -10.82
CA ALA A 77 -1.99 -2.96 -9.68
C ALA A 77 -0.73 -2.46 -8.97
N VAL A 78 0.28 -3.31 -8.80
CA VAL A 78 1.59 -2.92 -8.27
C VAL A 78 2.21 -1.84 -9.14
N ASN A 79 2.25 -2.03 -10.46
CA ASN A 79 2.80 -1.05 -11.39
C ASN A 79 2.02 0.26 -11.37
N ALA A 80 0.68 0.22 -11.30
CA ALA A 80 -0.15 1.42 -11.20
C ALA A 80 0.12 2.21 -9.90
N ILE A 81 0.33 1.52 -8.77
CA ILE A 81 0.72 2.16 -7.51
C ILE A 81 2.10 2.83 -7.64
N VAL A 82 3.07 2.12 -8.23
CA VAL A 82 4.43 2.67 -8.43
C VAL A 82 4.39 3.88 -9.34
N GLU A 83 3.67 3.79 -10.46
CA GLU A 83 3.49 4.90 -11.39
C GLU A 83 2.85 6.11 -10.69
N TYR A 84 1.76 5.89 -9.96
CA TYR A 84 1.08 6.93 -9.19
C TYR A 84 2.03 7.66 -8.23
N ILE A 85 2.84 6.92 -7.48
CA ILE A 85 3.85 7.49 -6.57
C ILE A 85 4.92 8.25 -7.36
N SER A 86 5.38 7.71 -8.50
CA SER A 86 6.47 8.28 -9.29
C SER A 86 6.13 9.62 -9.95
N VAL A 87 4.85 9.87 -10.23
CA VAL A 87 4.36 11.09 -10.88
C VAL A 87 3.63 12.03 -9.93
N GLN A 88 3.51 11.69 -8.64
CA GLN A 88 2.87 12.57 -7.67
C GLN A 88 3.65 13.89 -7.59
N SER A 89 2.99 14.97 -7.99
CA SER A 89 3.54 16.31 -7.86
C SER A 89 3.07 16.96 -6.56
N GLY A 90 4.00 17.37 -5.71
CA GLY A 90 3.69 18.01 -4.42
C GLY A 90 3.29 17.04 -3.31
N ALA A 91 3.10 17.57 -2.11
CA ALA A 91 2.66 16.82 -0.94
C ALA A 91 1.13 16.79 -0.87
N ASP A 92 0.55 15.62 -0.63
CA ASP A 92 -0.88 15.49 -0.33
C ASP A 92 -1.17 15.99 1.09
N ASP A 93 -2.27 16.71 1.29
CA ASP A 93 -2.62 17.34 2.58
C ASP A 93 -2.87 16.34 3.72
N CYS A 94 -3.04 15.04 3.42
CA CYS A 94 -3.31 13.99 4.41
C CYS A 94 -2.12 13.09 4.66
N VAL A 95 -1.33 12.77 3.62
CA VAL A 95 -0.20 11.82 3.71
C VAL A 95 1.17 12.43 3.40
N GLY A 96 1.23 13.66 2.91
CA GLY A 96 2.47 14.30 2.52
C GLY A 96 3.00 13.82 1.18
N ALA A 97 4.32 13.88 0.98
CA ALA A 97 4.93 13.28 -0.21
C ALA A 97 5.01 11.76 -0.05
N LEU A 98 4.81 11.03 -1.15
CA LEU A 98 4.95 9.58 -1.18
C LEU A 98 6.28 9.18 -1.80
N GLN A 99 6.89 8.13 -1.23
CA GLN A 99 8.07 7.50 -1.81
C GLN A 99 7.95 5.98 -1.70
N LEU A 100 8.32 5.27 -2.77
CA LEU A 100 8.56 3.84 -2.67
C LEU A 100 9.94 3.64 -2.02
N VAL A 101 9.97 2.95 -0.88
CA VAL A 101 11.22 2.64 -0.19
C VAL A 101 11.83 1.39 -0.84
N GLY A 102 12.88 1.61 -1.65
CA GLY A 102 13.53 0.57 -2.44
C GLY A 102 12.90 0.42 -3.81
N ASN A 103 12.85 -0.81 -4.32
CA ASN A 103 12.23 -1.15 -5.61
C ASN A 103 11.11 -2.18 -5.38
N VAL A 104 10.32 -2.48 -6.42
CA VAL A 104 9.31 -3.54 -6.36
C VAL A 104 10.01 -4.88 -6.05
N PRO A 105 9.69 -5.53 -4.92
CA PRO A 105 10.31 -6.80 -4.57
C PRO A 105 9.70 -7.95 -5.37
N ALA A 106 10.40 -9.07 -5.42
CA ALA A 106 9.85 -10.32 -5.95
C ALA A 106 8.61 -10.76 -5.16
N ALA A 107 7.58 -11.21 -5.86
CA ALA A 107 6.37 -11.71 -5.23
C ALA A 107 6.65 -13.00 -4.43
N ILE A 108 6.03 -13.12 -3.26
CA ILE A 108 6.17 -14.26 -2.37
C ILE A 108 5.00 -15.22 -2.63
N PRO A 109 5.26 -16.48 -3.00
CA PRO A 109 4.19 -17.47 -3.14
C PRO A 109 3.64 -17.87 -1.78
N THR A 110 2.35 -18.13 -1.72
CA THR A 110 1.67 -18.68 -0.55
C THR A 110 1.35 -20.16 -0.76
N GLU A 111 1.09 -20.89 0.32
CA GLU A 111 0.79 -22.34 0.25
C GLU A 111 -0.49 -22.62 -0.55
N GLU A 112 -1.46 -21.73 -0.49
CA GLU A 112 -2.72 -21.82 -1.22
C GLU A 112 -2.62 -21.36 -2.68
N GLY A 113 -1.44 -20.95 -3.16
CA GLY A 113 -1.18 -20.66 -4.57
C GLY A 113 -1.46 -19.22 -5.01
N ARG A 114 -1.38 -18.25 -4.08
CA ARG A 114 -1.44 -16.81 -4.40
C ARG A 114 -0.03 -16.24 -4.39
N LEU A 115 0.10 -15.05 -4.96
CA LEU A 115 1.32 -14.24 -4.90
C LEU A 115 1.08 -13.01 -4.04
N VAL A 116 2.06 -12.67 -3.20
CA VAL A 116 2.04 -11.47 -2.36
C VAL A 116 3.22 -10.58 -2.70
N THR A 117 2.95 -9.38 -3.22
CA THR A 117 3.96 -8.34 -3.43
C THR A 117 3.83 -7.29 -2.33
N ARG A 118 4.91 -7.02 -1.61
CA ARG A 118 4.91 -6.10 -0.46
C ARG A 118 5.61 -4.80 -0.80
N LEU A 119 4.87 -3.74 -1.02
CA LEU A 119 5.42 -2.40 -1.23
C LEU A 119 5.61 -1.72 0.11
N LEU A 120 6.78 -1.11 0.34
CA LEU A 120 7.02 -0.25 1.49
C LEU A 120 6.95 1.20 1.02
N ILE A 121 5.96 1.94 1.51
CA ILE A 121 5.71 3.32 1.11
C ILE A 121 6.04 4.23 2.30
N SER A 122 6.88 5.24 2.07
CA SER A 122 7.09 6.34 2.99
C SER A 122 6.08 7.45 2.69
N CYS A 123 5.47 7.99 3.74
CA CYS A 123 4.60 9.16 3.72
C CYS A 123 5.31 10.26 4.55
N THR A 124 5.67 11.41 3.95
CA THR A 124 6.39 12.50 4.65
C THR A 124 5.44 13.63 5.03
N TYR A 125 4.81 13.52 6.20
CA TYR A 125 3.76 14.44 6.65
C TYR A 125 4.25 15.45 7.69
N GLY A 126 3.85 16.71 7.55
CA GLY A 126 4.29 17.79 8.45
C GLY A 126 5.68 18.34 8.14
N GLU A 127 6.15 18.15 6.91
CA GLU A 127 7.21 18.97 6.28
C GLU A 127 6.67 20.32 5.77
#